data_AF-A0A2Z7AH81-F1
#
_entry.id   AF-A0A2Z7AH81-F1
#
_cell.length_a   1.000
_cell.length_b   1.000
_cell.length_c   1.000
_cell.angle_alpha   90.00
_cell.angle_beta   90.00
_cell.angle_gamma   90.00
#
_symmetry.space_group_name_H-M   'P 1'
#
loop_
_entity.id
_entity.type
_entity.pdbx_description
1 polymer ?
#
loop_
_entity_poly.entity_id
_entity_poly.type
_entity_poly.pdbx_seq_one_letter_code
_entity_poly.pdbx_strand_id
1 'polypeptide(L)'
;MKDRIKEVLAHDPQDQTLLAYIMDGKTRRFWQSEGLIYTNGSRLYVPAHGGLRGEVLKECHDSKWAGHPGIQRTLALVEERYYWPHIWEDVEAFVKTLLVCQQDKGEAHAPKGLLQPLPITEHPWASVSMDFIIGIPPS
;
A
#
# COMPACT_ATOMS: atom_id res chain seq x y z
N MET A 1 -17.24 -9.39 -3.70
CA MET A 1 -16.21 -9.71 -2.67
C MET A 1 -16.76 -10.60 -1.55
N LYS A 2 -17.76 -10.15 -0.78
CA LYS A 2 -18.32 -10.91 0.36
C LYS A 2 -18.81 -12.32 0.00
N ASP A 3 -19.53 -12.50 -1.10
CA ASP A 3 -20.05 -13.82 -1.50
C ASP A 3 -18.92 -14.82 -1.79
N ARG A 4 -17.85 -14.36 -2.45
CA ARG A 4 -16.67 -15.18 -2.72
C ARG A 4 -15.88 -15.50 -1.44
N ILE A 5 -15.78 -14.55 -0.52
CA ILE A 5 -15.17 -14.81 0.80
C ILE A 5 -15.96 -15.90 1.52
N LYS A 6 -17.29 -15.81 1.53
CA LYS A 6 -18.18 -16.80 2.13
C LYS A 6 -18.02 -18.19 1.49
N GLU A 7 -17.93 -18.23 0.16
CA GLU A 7 -17.70 -19.48 -0.57
C GLU A 7 -16.35 -20.11 -0.20
N VAL A 8 -15.26 -19.35 -0.21
CA VAL A 8 -13.91 -19.87 0.10
C VAL A 8 -13.82 -20.32 1.56
N LEU A 9 -14.39 -19.55 2.50
CA LEU A 9 -14.44 -19.91 3.92
C LEU A 9 -15.09 -21.29 4.17
N ALA A 10 -16.01 -21.71 3.31
CA ALA A 10 -16.69 -22.99 3.46
C ALA A 10 -15.80 -24.19 3.10
N HIS A 11 -14.72 -23.99 2.34
CA HIS A 11 -13.92 -25.07 1.77
C HIS A 11 -12.56 -25.27 2.45
N ASP A 12 -12.05 -24.25 3.15
CA ASP A 12 -10.71 -24.32 3.73
C ASP A 12 -10.69 -24.91 5.16
N PRO A 13 -9.86 -25.94 5.44
CA PRO A 13 -9.77 -26.55 6.76
C PRO A 13 -9.30 -25.60 7.88
N GLN A 14 -8.43 -24.63 7.58
CA GLN A 14 -7.96 -23.65 8.57
C GLN A 14 -9.09 -22.68 8.94
N ASP A 15 -9.85 -22.24 7.94
CA ASP A 15 -11.01 -21.36 8.15
C ASP A 15 -12.13 -22.07 8.91
N GLN A 16 -12.39 -23.34 8.59
CA GLN A 16 -13.33 -24.17 9.36
C GLN A 16 -12.88 -24.38 10.80
N THR A 17 -11.58 -24.55 11.03
CA THR A 17 -11.02 -24.61 12.39
C THR A 17 -11.28 -23.30 13.12
N LEU A 18 -11.01 -22.14 12.50
CA LEU A 18 -11.29 -20.84 13.10
C LEU A 18 -12.78 -20.68 13.44
N LEU A 19 -13.69 -21.11 12.56
CA LEU A 19 -15.14 -21.11 12.81
C LEU A 19 -15.50 -21.96 14.04
N ALA A 20 -14.95 -23.17 14.16
CA ALA A 20 -15.18 -24.03 15.32
C ALA A 20 -14.70 -23.37 16.63
N TYR A 21 -13.54 -22.72 16.61
CA TYR A 21 -13.02 -21.97 17.77
C TYR A 21 -13.93 -20.79 18.17
N ILE A 22 -14.53 -20.11 17.18
CA ILE A 22 -15.49 -19.03 17.42
C ILE A 22 -16.77 -19.60 18.04
N MET A 23 -17.31 -20.69 17.49
CA MET A 23 -18.53 -21.34 17.98
C MET A 23 -18.37 -21.92 19.38
N ASP A 24 -17.21 -22.48 19.69
CA ASP A 24 -16.86 -23.00 21.03
C ASP A 24 -16.61 -21.88 22.06
N GLY A 25 -16.65 -20.59 21.65
CA GLY A 25 -16.37 -19.46 22.53
C GLY A 25 -14.91 -19.37 22.99
N LYS A 26 -13.98 -20.08 22.32
CA LYS A 26 -12.54 -20.11 22.66
C LYS A 26 -11.82 -18.82 22.28
N THR A 27 -12.44 -17.97 21.46
CA THR A 27 -11.92 -16.65 21.10
C THR A 27 -13.00 -15.59 21.22
N ARG A 28 -12.62 -14.42 21.74
CA ARG A 28 -13.44 -13.20 21.75
C ARG A 28 -12.95 -12.15 20.75
N ARG A 29 -11.98 -12.51 19.91
CA ARG A 29 -11.41 -11.61 18.89
C ARG A 29 -12.21 -11.61 17.60
N PHE A 30 -13.00 -12.66 17.39
CA PHE A 30 -13.75 -12.92 16.18
C PHE A 30 -15.18 -13.34 16.51
N TRP A 31 -16.10 -13.04 15.61
CA TRP A 31 -17.45 -13.61 15.59
C TRP A 31 -17.84 -13.96 14.16
N GLN A 32 -18.86 -14.81 14.06
CA GLN A 32 -19.47 -15.18 12.79
C GLN A 32 -20.80 -14.44 12.63
N SER A 33 -21.08 -13.99 11.41
CA SER A 33 -22.38 -13.45 11.03
C SER A 33 -22.62 -13.73 9.55
N GLU A 34 -23.79 -14.30 9.22
CA GLU A 34 -24.23 -14.56 7.84
C GLU A 34 -23.25 -15.40 6.98
N GLY A 35 -22.44 -16.26 7.61
CA GLY A 35 -21.42 -17.06 6.92
C GLY A 35 -20.09 -16.34 6.69
N LEU A 36 -19.90 -15.17 7.30
CA LEU A 36 -18.67 -14.40 7.27
C LEU A 36 -18.07 -14.30 8.68
N ILE A 37 -16.75 -14.12 8.75
CA ILE A 37 -16.03 -13.95 10.01
C ILE A 37 -15.61 -12.47 10.14
N TYR A 38 -15.89 -11.87 11.29
CA TYR A 38 -15.54 -10.48 11.58
C TYR A 38 -14.66 -10.40 12.82
N THR A 39 -13.84 -9.35 12.89
CA THR A 39 -13.01 -9.03 14.07
C THR A 39 -13.67 -7.95 14.93
N ASN A 40 -13.24 -7.79 16.19
CA ASN A 40 -13.68 -6.73 17.13
C ASN A 40 -13.77 -5.31 16.57
N GLY A 41 -13.02 -4.98 15.51
CA GLY A 41 -13.13 -3.72 14.79
C GLY A 41 -14.18 -3.69 13.67
N SER A 42 -15.09 -4.67 13.61
CA SER A 42 -16.01 -4.90 12.48
C SER A 42 -15.32 -5.10 11.12
N ARG A 43 -14.05 -5.53 11.12
CA ARG A 43 -13.28 -5.82 9.90
C ARG A 43 -13.58 -7.24 9.44
N LEU A 44 -13.79 -7.43 8.14
CA LEU A 44 -14.06 -8.72 7.53
C LEU A 44 -12.77 -9.54 7.40
N TYR A 45 -12.77 -10.76 7.91
CA TYR A 45 -11.65 -11.68 7.75
C TYR A 45 -11.56 -12.16 6.30
N VAL A 46 -10.34 -12.16 5.75
CA VAL A 46 -10.06 -12.62 4.38
C VAL A 46 -9.17 -13.87 4.43
N PRO A 47 -9.67 -15.03 3.93
CA PRO A 47 -8.88 -16.26 3.81
C PRO A 47 -7.58 -16.10 3.05
N ALA A 48 -6.59 -16.95 3.34
CA ALA A 48 -5.35 -17.01 2.56
C ALA A 48 -5.55 -17.57 1.14
N HIS A 49 -6.58 -18.39 0.96
CA HIS A 49 -6.84 -19.14 -0.27
C HIS A 49 -7.79 -18.40 -1.22
N GLY A 50 -7.92 -18.91 -2.44
CA GLY A 50 -8.86 -18.38 -3.44
C GLY A 50 -8.47 -17.03 -4.07
N GLY A 51 -7.23 -16.57 -3.87
CA GLY A 51 -6.72 -15.32 -4.46
C GLY A 51 -7.35 -14.03 -3.90
N LEU A 52 -8.16 -14.14 -2.85
CA LEU A 52 -9.00 -13.05 -2.34
C LEU A 52 -8.18 -11.86 -1.82
N ARG A 53 -7.08 -12.13 -1.11
CA ARG A 53 -6.21 -11.06 -0.58
C ARG A 53 -5.64 -10.20 -1.70
N GLY A 54 -5.16 -10.81 -2.79
CA GLY A 54 -4.64 -10.07 -3.94
C GLY A 54 -5.69 -9.19 -4.61
N GLU A 55 -6.93 -9.66 -4.69
CA GLU A 55 -8.05 -8.87 -5.21
C GLU A 55 -8.43 -7.71 -4.31
N VAL A 56 -8.47 -7.92 -2.98
CA VAL A 56 -8.70 -6.86 -2.00
C VAL A 56 -7.60 -5.79 -2.10
N LEU A 57 -6.34 -6.21 -2.17
CA LEU A 57 -5.20 -5.30 -2.31
C LEU A 57 -5.30 -4.48 -3.59
N LYS A 58 -5.65 -5.10 -4.71
CA LYS A 58 -5.85 -4.43 -5.99
C LYS A 58 -7.02 -3.43 -5.93
N GLU A 59 -8.17 -3.83 -5.37
CA GLU A 59 -9.33 -2.95 -5.23
C GLU A 59 -9.02 -1.72 -4.37
N CYS A 60 -8.33 -1.91 -3.24
CA CYS A 60 -7.93 -0.83 -2.34
C CYS A 60 -6.86 0.08 -2.96
N HIS A 61 -5.93 -0.48 -3.73
CA HIS A 61 -4.86 0.28 -4.39
C HIS A 61 -5.36 1.08 -5.61
N ASP A 62 -6.22 0.47 -6.45
CA ASP A 62 -6.69 1.05 -7.72
C ASP A 62 -7.94 1.95 -7.56
N SER A 63 -8.40 2.16 -6.32
CA SER A 63 -9.48 3.08 -5.99
C SER A 63 -9.20 4.47 -6.60
N LYS A 64 -10.07 4.90 -7.53
CA LYS A 64 -9.99 6.10 -8.40
C LYS A 64 -9.66 7.44 -7.70
N TRP A 65 -9.63 7.47 -6.37
CA TRP A 65 -9.40 8.66 -5.54
C TRP A 65 -8.04 8.69 -4.85
N ALA A 66 -7.23 7.65 -5.03
CA ALA A 66 -5.89 7.55 -4.47
C ALA A 66 -4.88 7.64 -5.60
N GLY A 67 -4.36 8.83 -5.90
CA GLY A 67 -3.10 8.94 -6.63
C GLY A 67 -2.08 8.01 -5.95
N HIS A 68 -1.55 7.06 -6.71
CA HIS A 68 -0.61 5.99 -6.33
C HIS A 68 -0.36 5.86 -4.82
N PRO A 69 -1.26 5.19 -4.07
CA PRO A 69 -1.16 5.12 -2.62
C PRO A 69 0.09 4.32 -2.25
N GLY A 70 1.07 5.01 -1.65
CA GLY A 70 2.18 4.32 -0.98
C GLY A 70 1.69 3.30 0.05
N ILE A 71 2.59 2.43 0.51
CA ILE A 71 2.31 1.30 1.43
C ILE A 71 1.38 1.69 2.59
N GLN A 72 1.66 2.79 3.27
CA GLN A 72 0.88 3.27 4.42
C GLN A 72 -0.58 3.58 4.07
N ARG A 73 -0.82 4.21 2.91
CA ARG A 73 -2.18 4.57 2.48
C ARG A 73 -2.96 3.33 2.04
N THR A 74 -2.31 2.43 1.32
CA THR A 74 -2.91 1.14 0.94
C THR A 74 -3.26 0.31 2.17
N LEU A 75 -2.36 0.24 3.15
CA LEU A 75 -2.62 -0.43 4.44
C LEU A 75 -3.85 0.16 5.13
N ALA A 76 -3.91 1.48 5.27
CA ALA A 76 -5.03 2.14 5.94
C ALA A 76 -6.38 1.84 5.27
N LEU A 77 -6.43 1.83 3.93
CA LEU A 77 -7.63 1.49 3.16
C LEU A 77 -8.05 0.04 3.34
N VAL A 78 -7.09 -0.89 3.36
CA VAL A 78 -7.37 -2.31 3.57
C VAL A 78 -7.89 -2.53 4.99
N GLU A 79 -7.21 -1.96 5.98
CA GLU A 79 -7.56 -2.10 7.40
C GLU A 79 -8.87 -1.42 7.79
N GLU A 80 -9.40 -0.49 6.98
CA GLU A 80 -10.72 0.09 7.22
C GLU A 80 -11.81 -0.99 7.20
N ARG A 81 -11.67 -2.04 6.37
CA ARG A 81 -12.75 -2.98 6.07
C ARG A 81 -12.35 -4.44 6.21
N TYR A 82 -11.08 -4.76 6.11
CA TYR A 82 -10.59 -6.12 6.01
C TYR A 82 -9.54 -6.43 7.07
N TYR A 83 -9.36 -7.72 7.33
CA TYR A 83 -8.35 -8.23 8.24
C TYR A 83 -7.86 -9.59 7.78
N TRP A 84 -6.55 -9.81 7.90
CA TRP A 84 -5.93 -11.13 7.94
C TRP A 84 -4.60 -11.05 8.69
N PRO A 85 -4.06 -12.17 9.20
CA PRO A 85 -2.74 -12.19 9.80
C PRO A 85 -1.68 -11.73 8.79
N HIS A 86 -0.75 -10.88 9.22
CA HIS A 86 0.34 -10.37 8.38
C HIS A 86 -0.10 -9.48 7.21
N ILE A 87 -1.15 -8.67 7.44
CA ILE A 87 -1.68 -7.72 6.44
C ILE A 87 -0.60 -6.76 5.93
N TRP A 88 0.30 -6.34 6.82
CA TRP A 88 1.37 -5.38 6.51
C TRP A 88 2.33 -5.95 5.48
N GLU A 89 2.80 -7.18 5.70
CA GLU A 89 3.75 -7.87 4.83
C GLU A 89 3.16 -8.09 3.43
N ASP A 90 1.89 -8.48 3.34
CA ASP A 90 1.20 -8.67 2.06
C ASP A 90 1.00 -7.34 1.31
N VAL A 91 0.63 -6.25 2.01
CA VAL A 91 0.51 -4.92 1.41
C VAL A 91 1.86 -4.42 0.92
N GLU A 92 2.91 -4.56 1.73
CA GLU A 92 4.26 -4.14 1.37
C GLU A 92 4.76 -4.88 0.13
N ALA A 93 4.59 -6.20 0.08
CA ALA A 93 4.95 -7.02 -1.07
C ALA A 93 4.16 -6.60 -2.33
N PHE A 94 2.85 -6.38 -2.21
CA PHE A 94 2.00 -5.99 -3.33
C PHE A 94 2.36 -4.61 -3.91
N VAL A 95 2.55 -3.61 -3.06
CA VAL A 95 2.90 -2.25 -3.53
C VAL A 95 4.32 -2.23 -4.12
N LYS A 96 5.23 -3.09 -3.63
CA LYS A 96 6.59 -3.19 -4.19
C LYS A 96 6.64 -3.82 -5.58
N THR A 97 5.71 -4.72 -5.93
CA THR A 97 5.69 -5.38 -7.25
C THR A 97 5.08 -4.51 -8.36
N LEU A 98 4.36 -3.44 -8.03
CA LEU A 98 3.77 -2.54 -9.02
C LEU A 98 4.82 -1.57 -9.59
N LEU A 99 5.27 -1.86 -10.82
CA LEU A 99 6.28 -1.10 -11.56
C LEU A 99 5.99 0.41 -11.61
N VAL A 100 4.72 0.79 -11.78
CA VAL A 100 4.28 2.20 -11.83
C VAL A 100 4.55 2.92 -10.50
N CYS A 101 4.31 2.26 -9.36
CA CYS A 101 4.56 2.81 -8.03
C CYS A 101 6.06 2.85 -7.68
N GLN A 102 6.88 2.03 -8.34
CA GLN A 102 8.35 2.10 -8.23
C GLN A 102 8.93 3.24 -9.06
N GLN A 103 8.38 3.49 -10.26
CA GLN A 103 8.86 4.54 -11.16
C GLN A 103 8.50 5.95 -10.68
N ASP A 104 7.33 6.13 -10.06
CA ASP A 104 6.87 7.44 -9.56
C ASP A 104 7.55 7.85 -8.25
N LYS A 105 8.07 6.87 -7.49
CA LYS A 105 8.95 7.15 -6.36
C LYS A 105 10.32 7.58 -6.88
N GLY A 106 10.49 8.89 -7.06
CA GLY A 106 11.81 9.48 -7.20
C GLY A 106 12.73 8.98 -6.07
N GLU A 107 13.99 8.70 -6.39
CA GLU A 107 14.97 8.30 -5.37
C GLU A 107 14.97 9.35 -4.25
N ALA A 108 14.50 8.97 -3.06
CA ALA A 108 14.60 9.79 -1.84
C ALA A 108 16.03 9.75 -1.27
N HIS A 109 17.04 9.72 -2.15
CA HIS A 109 18.42 9.85 -1.77
C HIS A 109 18.80 11.32 -1.88
N ALA A 110 19.52 11.82 -0.87
CA ALA A 110 20.32 13.02 -1.08
C ALA A 110 21.17 12.81 -2.35
N PRO A 111 21.34 13.84 -3.19
CA PRO A 111 22.18 13.73 -4.38
C PRO A 111 23.50 13.04 -4.00
N LYS A 112 23.84 11.97 -4.72
CA LYS A 112 25.04 11.18 -4.43
C LYS A 112 26.25 12.08 -4.65
N GLY A 113 26.90 12.47 -3.55
CA GLY A 113 28.10 13.29 -3.56
C GLY A 113 27.89 14.68 -2.97
N LEU A 114 29.00 15.31 -2.59
CA LEU A 114 29.00 16.73 -2.23
C LEU A 114 28.82 17.55 -3.52
N LEU A 115 28.11 18.68 -3.42
CA LEU A 115 28.18 19.70 -4.47
C LEU A 115 29.67 20.01 -4.71
N GLN A 116 30.12 19.90 -5.96
CA GLN A 116 31.46 20.31 -6.35
C GLN A 116 31.38 21.76 -6.84
N PRO A 117 31.63 22.77 -5.98
CA PRO A 117 31.65 24.15 -6.42
C PRO A 117 32.80 24.35 -7.41
N LEU A 118 32.62 25.29 -8.33
CA LEU A 118 33.73 25.76 -9.17
C LEU A 118 34.85 26.33 -8.29
N PRO A 119 36.12 26.20 -8.70
CA PRO A 119 37.23 26.81 -7.98
C PRO A 119 37.03 28.33 -7.89
N ILE A 120 37.49 28.91 -6.78
CA ILE A 120 37.49 30.37 -6.59
C ILE A 120 38.41 30.98 -7.65
N THR A 121 37.89 31.94 -8.41
CA THR A 121 38.67 32.63 -9.45
C THR A 121 39.60 33.67 -8.83
N GLU A 122 40.89 33.63 -9.17
CA GLU A 122 41.91 34.56 -8.62
C GLU A 122 41.91 35.94 -9.29
N HIS A 123 41.26 36.06 -10.45
CA HIS A 123 41.24 37.28 -11.27
C HIS A 123 39.83 37.58 -11.79
N PRO A 124 39.49 38.86 -12.04
CA PRO A 124 38.24 39.21 -12.72
C PRO A 124 38.12 38.51 -14.08
N TRP A 125 36.90 38.14 -14.47
CA TRP A 125 36.57 37.50 -15.77
C TRP A 125 37.11 36.08 -15.99
N ALA A 126 37.66 35.41 -14.98
CA ALA A 126 38.16 34.03 -15.13
C ALA A 126 37.05 32.97 -15.30
N SER A 127 35.79 33.31 -15.00
CA SER A 127 34.62 32.45 -15.20
C SER A 127 33.39 33.31 -15.52
N VAL A 128 32.58 32.88 -16.48
CA VAL A 128 31.32 33.54 -16.88
C VAL A 128 30.22 32.48 -16.97
N SER A 129 29.14 32.66 -16.22
CA SER A 129 27.90 31.90 -16.36
C SER A 129 26.83 32.78 -17.01
N MET A 130 26.00 32.16 -17.85
CA MET A 130 24.87 32.82 -18.51
C MET A 130 23.61 31.98 -18.26
N ASP A 131 22.53 32.65 -17.90
CA ASP A 131 21.20 32.05 -17.74
C ASP A 131 20.17 32.90 -18.49
N PHE A 132 19.10 32.28 -18.95
CA PHE A 132 18.04 32.96 -19.69
C PHE A 132 16.80 33.11 -18.81
N ILE A 133 16.39 34.36 -18.60
CA ILE A 133 15.10 34.63 -17.98
C ILE A 133 14.03 34.63 -19.08
N ILE A 134 13.13 33.66 -19.02
CA ILE A 134 11.96 33.57 -19.92
C ILE A 134 10.69 34.04 -19.20
N GLY A 135 9.69 34.52 -19.95
CA GLY A 135 8.38 34.89 -19.40
C GLY A 135 8.25 36.32 -18.87
N ILE A 136 9.04 37.26 -19.39
CA ILE A 136 8.96 38.69 -19.03
C ILE A 136 7.80 39.34 -19.81
N PRO A 137 7.02 40.29 -19.22
CA PRO A 137 5.91 40.93 -19.93
C PRO A 137 6.37 41.64 -21.21
N PRO A 138 5.54 41.64 -22.28
CA PRO A 138 5.84 42.40 -23.49
C PRO A 138 5.85 43.92 -23.21
N SER A 139 6.75 44.63 -23.89
CA SER A 139 6.97 46.09 -23.79
C SER A 139 5.88 46.92 -24.43
#